data_AF-A0A2E8B3E3-F1
#
_entry.id   AF-A0A2E8B3E3-F1
#
_cell.length_a   1.000
_cell.length_b   1.000
_cell.length_c   1.000
_cell.angle_alpha   90.00
_cell.angle_beta   90.00
_cell.angle_gamma   90.00
#
_symmetry.space_group_name_H-M   'P 1'
#
loop_
_entity.id
_entity.type
_entity.pdbx_description
1 polymer ?
#
loop_
_entity_poly.entity_id
_entity_poly.type
_entity_poly.pdbx_seq_one_letter_code
_entity_poly.pdbx_strand_id
1 'polypeptide(L)'
;IVAGLVGFTLGASELLKATFASVGGKQFSYNPVYAGAPRSIERITTSPLELKERSQLTNAELEQLSVIQEERRQNQRELEEERRRLGLDRAMKEGLIQGISFLVIGLAIWGSHFAGRRWLETKEERDSLLSRVYLTLVTITFGVITIVYLPQAAFETLSYVLLEPLDQGRQPGEKLSLSITALPIWLVYLWQAIRAIRLRVNGS
;
A
#
# COMPACT_ATOMS: atom_id res chain seq x y z
N ILE A 1 -7.96 22.01 6.47
CA ILE A 1 -6.62 21.56 6.96
C ILE A 1 -6.54 20.05 7.20
N VAL A 2 -7.40 19.43 8.02
CA VAL A 2 -7.35 17.98 8.32
C VAL A 2 -7.39 17.13 7.04
N ALA A 3 -8.36 17.36 6.16
CA ALA A 3 -8.48 16.64 4.89
C ALA A 3 -7.23 16.78 4.01
N GLY A 4 -6.60 17.96 3.98
CA GLY A 4 -5.34 18.18 3.25
C GLY A 4 -4.18 17.37 3.83
N LEU A 5 -4.05 17.32 5.16
CA LEU A 5 -3.06 16.47 5.84
C LEU A 5 -3.31 14.97 5.58
N VAL A 6 -4.57 14.53 5.61
CA VAL A 6 -4.93 13.14 5.28
C VAL A 6 -4.54 12.83 3.84
N GLY A 7 -4.92 13.67 2.88
CA GLY A 7 -4.54 13.49 1.47
C GLY A 7 -3.02 13.46 1.28
N PHE A 8 -2.30 14.39 1.91
CA PHE A 8 -0.83 14.40 1.90
C PHE A 8 -0.25 13.09 2.46
N THR A 9 -0.79 12.60 3.57
CA THR A 9 -0.32 11.38 4.24
C THR A 9 -0.55 10.15 3.38
N LEU A 10 -1.73 10.04 2.75
CA LEU A 10 -2.03 8.95 1.82
C LEU A 10 -1.08 9.00 0.61
N GLY A 11 -0.83 10.20 0.06
CA GLY A 11 0.10 10.38 -1.04
C GLY A 11 1.55 10.01 -0.70
N ALA A 12 2.06 10.52 0.42
CA ALA A 12 3.41 10.23 0.90
C ALA A 12 3.59 8.75 1.28
N SER A 13 2.54 8.12 1.84
CA SER A 13 2.54 6.68 2.13
C SER A 13 2.72 5.85 0.87
N GLU A 14 2.02 6.15 -0.23
CA GLU A 14 2.20 5.42 -1.50
C GLU A 14 3.60 5.58 -2.09
N LEU A 15 4.23 6.75 -1.92
CA LEU A 15 5.63 6.95 -2.33
C LEU A 15 6.61 6.11 -1.50
N LEU A 16 6.40 6.03 -0.18
CA LEU A 16 7.18 5.15 0.68
C LEU A 16 6.95 3.68 0.31
N LYS A 17 5.72 3.28 0.00
CA LYS A 17 5.38 1.93 -0.44
C LYS A 17 6.11 1.55 -1.72
N ALA A 18 6.19 2.47 -2.69
CA ALA A 18 6.99 2.30 -3.91
C ALA A 18 8.49 2.22 -3.62
N THR A 19 8.98 3.00 -2.65
CA THR A 19 10.39 2.93 -2.20
C THR A 19 10.70 1.56 -1.60
N PHE A 20 9.84 1.04 -0.71
CA PHE A 20 10.01 -0.32 -0.18
C PHE A 20 9.95 -1.38 -1.26
N ALA A 21 9.05 -1.25 -2.24
CA ALA A 21 8.99 -2.18 -3.38
C ALA A 21 10.27 -2.19 -4.20
N SER A 22 10.91 -1.03 -4.37
CA SER A 22 12.16 -0.91 -5.12
C SER A 22 13.36 -1.54 -4.41
N VAL A 23 13.39 -1.51 -3.07
CA VAL A 23 14.53 -2.00 -2.26
C VAL A 23 14.32 -3.43 -1.77
N GLY A 24 13.10 -3.78 -1.32
CA GLY A 24 12.74 -5.05 -0.69
C GLY A 24 11.91 -6.00 -1.57
N GLY A 25 11.66 -5.63 -2.83
CA GLY A 25 10.86 -6.41 -3.78
C GLY A 25 9.37 -6.01 -3.79
N LYS A 26 8.75 -6.08 -4.98
CA LYS A 26 7.38 -5.59 -5.18
C LYS A 26 6.34 -6.31 -4.32
N GLN A 27 6.53 -7.59 -4.06
CA GLN A 27 5.62 -8.40 -3.24
C GLN A 27 5.58 -8.02 -1.75
N PHE A 28 6.56 -7.25 -1.25
CA PHE A 28 6.52 -6.69 0.10
C PHE A 28 5.43 -5.60 0.24
N SER A 29 5.14 -4.92 -0.87
CA SER A 29 4.39 -3.67 -0.91
C SER A 29 3.12 -3.71 -1.76
N TYR A 30 3.04 -4.58 -2.76
CA TYR A 30 1.95 -4.61 -3.75
C TYR A 30 1.44 -6.01 -4.05
N ASN A 31 0.12 -6.18 -4.06
CA ASN A 31 -0.52 -7.42 -4.49
C ASN A 31 -0.63 -7.40 -6.02
N PRO A 32 -0.44 -8.55 -6.69
CA PRO A 32 -0.57 -8.61 -8.14
C PRO A 32 -2.01 -8.29 -8.54
N VAL A 33 -2.19 -7.22 -9.30
CA VAL A 33 -3.49 -6.90 -9.93
C VAL A 33 -3.57 -7.70 -11.22
N TYR A 34 -4.77 -8.14 -11.62
CA TYR A 34 -4.99 -8.85 -12.87
C TYR A 34 -4.45 -8.06 -14.07
N ALA A 35 -3.27 -8.45 -14.55
CA ALA A 35 -2.76 -8.05 -15.84
C ALA A 35 -3.32 -9.04 -16.87
N GLY A 36 -4.10 -8.54 -17.83
CA GLY A 36 -4.50 -9.36 -18.98
C GLY A 36 -3.24 -9.95 -19.62
N ALA A 37 -3.17 -11.26 -19.75
CA ALA A 37 -2.02 -11.90 -20.37
C ALA A 37 -1.84 -11.39 -21.81
N PRO A 38 -0.61 -11.26 -22.31
CA PRO A 38 -0.37 -11.02 -23.72
C PRO A 38 -1.16 -12.02 -24.58
N ARG A 39 -1.89 -11.55 -25.60
CA ARG A 39 -2.69 -12.40 -26.52
C ARG A 39 -1.88 -13.52 -27.17
N SER A 40 -0.56 -13.42 -27.20
CA SER A 40 0.34 -14.45 -27.73
C SER A 40 0.33 -15.76 -26.93
N ILE A 41 -0.16 -15.74 -25.68
CA ILE A 41 -0.12 -16.91 -24.79
C ILE A 41 -1.42 -17.75 -24.86
N GLU A 42 -2.45 -17.25 -25.54
CA GLU A 42 -3.81 -17.81 -25.50
C GLU A 42 -4.12 -18.77 -26.66
N ARG A 43 -3.11 -19.48 -27.18
CA ARG A 43 -3.36 -20.62 -28.09
C ARG A 43 -3.01 -21.93 -27.42
N ILE A 44 -3.83 -22.29 -26.43
CA ILE A 44 -3.80 -23.61 -25.80
C ILE A 44 -4.42 -24.60 -26.80
N THR A 45 -3.62 -25.16 -27.70
CA THR A 45 -4.07 -26.29 -28.53
C THR A 45 -4.06 -27.56 -27.70
N THR A 46 -5.22 -28.11 -27.38
CA THR A 46 -5.34 -29.42 -26.72
C THR A 46 -4.74 -30.50 -27.61
N SER A 47 -3.84 -31.34 -27.08
CA SER A 47 -3.26 -32.42 -27.85
C SER A 47 -4.32 -33.51 -28.11
N PRO A 48 -4.37 -34.13 -29.30
CA PRO A 48 -5.28 -35.26 -29.55
C PRO A 48 -5.12 -36.41 -28.54
N LEU A 49 -3.92 -36.59 -27.97
CA LEU A 49 -3.63 -37.58 -26.94
C LEU A 49 -4.29 -37.27 -25.59
N GLU A 50 -4.56 -35.99 -25.30
CA GLU A 50 -5.25 -35.57 -24.07
C GLU A 50 -6.77 -35.75 -24.14
N LEU A 51 -7.30 -35.94 -25.35
CA LEU A 51 -8.72 -36.22 -25.61
C LEU A 51 -9.04 -37.72 -25.61
N LYS A 52 -8.02 -38.59 -25.71
CA LYS A 52 -8.20 -40.05 -25.62
C LYS A 52 -8.38 -40.49 -24.16
N GLU A 53 -9.26 -41.47 -23.94
CA GLU A 53 -9.39 -42.10 -22.63
C GLU A 53 -8.11 -42.87 -22.27
N ARG A 54 -7.70 -42.80 -20.99
CA ARG A 54 -6.46 -43.45 -20.52
C ARG A 54 -6.40 -44.95 -20.78
N SER A 55 -7.55 -45.62 -20.82
CA SER A 55 -7.69 -47.06 -21.10
C SER A 55 -7.39 -47.44 -22.56
N GLN A 56 -7.39 -46.45 -23.47
CA GLN A 56 -7.21 -46.65 -24.91
C GLN A 56 -5.78 -46.30 -25.38
N LEU A 57 -4.90 -45.88 -24.46
CA LEU A 57 -3.54 -45.48 -24.77
C LEU A 57 -2.60 -46.69 -24.67
N THR A 58 -1.74 -46.84 -25.68
CA THR A 58 -0.60 -47.76 -25.63
C THR A 58 0.45 -47.26 -24.61
N ASN A 59 1.36 -48.13 -24.16
CA ASN A 59 2.44 -47.73 -23.25
C ASN A 59 3.31 -46.57 -23.79
N ALA A 60 3.55 -46.55 -25.11
CA ALA A 60 4.28 -45.47 -25.77
C ALA A 60 3.47 -44.16 -25.80
N GLU A 61 2.15 -44.22 -26.01
CA GLU A 61 1.28 -43.05 -25.94
C GLU A 61 1.09 -42.52 -24.51
N LEU A 62 1.12 -43.39 -23.49
CA LEU A 62 1.10 -43.00 -22.08
C LEU A 62 2.35 -42.20 -21.69
N GLU A 63 3.53 -42.64 -22.14
CA GLU A 63 4.78 -41.92 -21.93
C GLU A 63 4.75 -40.54 -22.61
N GLN A 64 4.31 -40.47 -23.86
CA GLN A 64 4.14 -39.19 -24.58
C GLN A 64 3.13 -38.26 -23.89
N LEU A 65 2.01 -38.79 -23.38
CA LEU A 65 1.03 -38.00 -22.64
C LEU A 65 1.62 -37.43 -21.35
N SER A 66 2.44 -38.20 -20.62
CA SER A 66 3.10 -37.69 -19.41
C SER A 66 4.01 -36.51 -19.70
N VAL A 67 4.82 -36.58 -20.78
CA VAL A 67 5.70 -35.48 -21.21
C VAL A 67 4.88 -34.23 -21.56
N ILE A 68 3.81 -34.37 -22.34
CA ILE A 68 2.92 -33.25 -22.72
C ILE A 68 2.29 -32.60 -21.49
N GLN A 69 1.82 -33.40 -20.52
CA GLN A 69 1.22 -32.89 -19.29
C GLN A 69 2.24 -32.15 -18.41
N GLU A 70 3.48 -32.65 -18.36
CA GLU A 70 4.55 -32.02 -17.60
C GLU A 70 4.98 -30.69 -18.23
N GLU A 71 5.13 -30.65 -19.55
CA GLU A 71 5.39 -29.43 -20.32
C GLU A 71 4.26 -28.39 -20.13
N ARG A 72 2.99 -28.82 -20.14
CA ARG A 72 1.86 -27.91 -19.84
C ARG A 72 1.92 -27.35 -18.42
N ARG A 73 2.21 -28.19 -17.43
CA ARG A 73 2.32 -27.73 -16.03
C ARG A 73 3.45 -26.73 -15.87
N GLN A 74 4.57 -26.94 -16.55
CA GLN A 74 5.68 -25.98 -16.57
C GLN A 74 5.25 -24.67 -17.24
N ASN A 75 4.69 -24.73 -18.45
CA ASN A 75 4.20 -23.54 -19.16
C ASN A 75 3.14 -22.77 -18.37
N GLN A 76 2.24 -23.47 -17.65
CA GLN A 76 1.26 -22.83 -16.78
C GLN A 76 1.91 -22.10 -15.61
N ARG A 77 2.89 -22.72 -14.95
CA ARG A 77 3.64 -22.08 -13.85
C ARG A 77 4.40 -20.85 -14.33
N GLU A 78 5.09 -20.96 -15.46
CA GLU A 78 5.81 -19.83 -16.06
C GLU A 78 4.86 -18.67 -16.41
N LEU A 79 3.70 -18.99 -16.98
CA LEU A 79 2.67 -18.00 -17.28
C LEU A 79 2.10 -17.33 -16.02
N GLU A 80 1.83 -18.10 -14.97
CA GLU A 80 1.35 -17.57 -13.69
C GLU A 80 2.39 -16.65 -13.03
N GLU A 81 3.67 -17.03 -13.08
CA GLU A 81 4.77 -16.20 -12.61
C GLU A 81 4.91 -14.91 -13.42
N GLU A 82 4.80 -14.98 -14.75
CA GLU A 82 4.85 -13.81 -15.63
C GLU A 82 3.67 -12.87 -15.35
N ARG A 83 2.44 -13.41 -15.26
CA ARG A 83 1.24 -12.65 -14.90
C ARG A 83 1.39 -11.98 -13.54
N ARG A 84 1.93 -12.68 -12.55
CA ARG A 84 2.20 -12.13 -11.22
C ARG A 84 3.22 -10.98 -11.31
N ARG A 85 4.31 -11.15 -12.04
CA ARG A 85 5.33 -10.10 -12.23
C ARG A 85 4.73 -8.85 -12.90
N LEU A 86 3.95 -9.02 -13.95
CA LEU A 86 3.26 -7.93 -14.66
C LEU A 86 2.23 -7.25 -13.76
N GLY A 87 1.46 -8.03 -12.99
CA GLY A 87 0.48 -7.52 -12.03
C GLY A 87 1.10 -6.70 -10.91
N LEU A 88 2.25 -7.14 -10.38
CA LEU A 88 3.03 -6.40 -9.38
C LEU A 88 3.58 -5.08 -9.94
N ASP A 89 4.08 -5.09 -11.18
CA ASP A 89 4.58 -3.90 -11.85
C ASP A 89 3.47 -2.86 -12.07
N ARG A 90 2.30 -3.33 -12.49
CA ARG A 90 1.12 -2.49 -12.67
C ARG A 90 0.64 -1.89 -11.34
N ALA A 91 0.50 -2.70 -10.30
CA ALA A 91 0.09 -2.25 -8.97
C ALA A 91 1.02 -1.17 -8.42
N MET A 92 2.33 -1.32 -8.62
CA MET A 92 3.32 -0.32 -8.24
C MET A 92 3.15 1.00 -9.01
N LYS A 93 2.96 0.93 -10.34
CA LYS A 93 2.75 2.11 -11.18
C LYS A 93 1.45 2.85 -10.83
N GLU A 94 0.35 2.12 -10.65
CA GLU A 94 -0.94 2.68 -10.23
C GLU A 94 -0.82 3.34 -8.85
N GLY A 95 -0.18 2.66 -7.89
CA GLY A 95 0.09 3.23 -6.57
C GLY A 95 0.95 4.50 -6.62
N LEU A 96 1.98 4.54 -7.47
CA LEU A 96 2.82 5.72 -7.65
C LEU A 96 2.03 6.91 -8.23
N ILE A 97 1.20 6.67 -9.25
CA ILE A 97 0.34 7.70 -9.86
C ILE A 97 -0.66 8.22 -8.83
N GLN A 98 -1.31 7.32 -8.08
CA GLN A 98 -2.23 7.66 -7.01
C GLN A 98 -1.51 8.48 -5.93
N GLY A 99 -0.32 8.04 -5.51
CA GLY A 99 0.51 8.68 -4.51
C GLY A 99 0.86 10.12 -4.86
N ILE A 100 1.39 10.35 -6.06
CA ILE A 100 1.73 11.69 -6.56
C ILE A 100 0.47 12.57 -6.61
N SER A 101 -0.65 12.04 -7.09
CA SER A 101 -1.92 12.77 -7.19
C SER A 101 -2.42 13.24 -5.82
N PHE A 102 -2.50 12.33 -4.85
CA PHE A 102 -2.91 12.66 -3.48
C PHE A 102 -1.91 13.56 -2.76
N LEU A 103 -0.60 13.40 -3.01
CA LEU A 103 0.42 14.24 -2.43
C LEU A 103 0.26 15.69 -2.90
N VAL A 104 0.16 15.91 -4.22
CA VAL A 104 0.06 17.25 -4.80
C VAL A 104 -1.23 17.93 -4.36
N ILE A 105 -2.37 17.24 -4.48
CA ILE A 105 -3.68 17.80 -4.09
C ILE A 105 -3.75 18.03 -2.58
N GLY A 106 -3.30 17.05 -1.79
CA GLY A 106 -3.27 17.14 -0.33
C GLY A 106 -2.41 18.31 0.15
N LEU A 107 -1.22 18.49 -0.45
CA LEU A 107 -0.32 19.60 -0.15
C LEU A 107 -0.90 20.94 -0.60
N ALA A 108 -1.58 21.01 -1.75
CA ALA A 108 -2.26 22.22 -2.20
C ALA A 108 -3.38 22.63 -1.24
N ILE A 109 -4.25 21.70 -0.83
CA ILE A 109 -5.33 21.97 0.11
C ILE A 109 -4.77 22.36 1.48
N TRP A 110 -3.82 21.57 2.00
CA TRP A 110 -3.19 21.82 3.29
C TRP A 110 -2.48 23.17 3.31
N GLY A 111 -1.64 23.43 2.31
CA GLY A 111 -0.89 24.67 2.14
C GLY A 111 -1.79 25.89 1.97
N SER A 112 -2.87 25.80 1.18
CA SER A 112 -3.82 26.90 1.01
C SER A 112 -4.49 27.26 2.32
N HIS A 113 -4.94 26.26 3.09
CA HIS A 113 -5.51 26.54 4.41
C HIS A 113 -4.47 27.07 5.40
N PHE A 114 -3.24 26.55 5.38
CA PHE A 114 -2.17 27.02 6.26
C PHE A 114 -1.79 28.47 5.96
N ALA A 115 -1.66 28.83 4.69
CA ALA A 115 -1.38 30.19 4.24
C ALA A 115 -2.54 31.13 4.58
N GLY A 116 -3.78 30.76 4.24
CA GLY A 116 -4.97 31.54 4.59
C GLY A 116 -5.05 31.79 6.10
N ARG A 117 -4.79 30.76 6.90
CA ARG A 117 -4.74 30.88 8.35
C ARG A 117 -3.63 31.80 8.84
N ARG A 118 -2.44 31.71 8.25
CA ARG A 118 -1.29 32.53 8.66
C ARG A 118 -1.46 34.00 8.28
N TRP A 119 -2.16 34.30 7.19
CA TRP A 119 -2.35 35.67 6.70
C TRP A 119 -3.60 36.35 7.23
N LEU A 120 -4.67 35.60 7.50
CA LEU A 120 -5.97 36.15 7.88
C LEU A 120 -6.26 36.10 9.39
N GLU A 121 -5.67 35.16 10.15
CA GLU A 121 -5.96 35.08 11.59
C GLU A 121 -5.27 36.20 12.38
N THR A 122 -6.09 36.96 13.10
CA THR A 122 -5.63 37.88 14.15
C THR A 122 -5.12 37.10 15.38
N LYS A 123 -4.37 37.77 16.28
CA LYS A 123 -3.78 37.10 17.46
C LYS A 123 -4.82 36.49 18.40
N GLU A 124 -6.03 37.06 18.47
CA GLU A 124 -7.15 36.54 19.28
C GLU A 124 -7.80 35.29 18.65
N GLU A 125 -7.92 35.23 17.33
CA GLU A 125 -8.46 34.06 16.63
C GLU A 125 -7.53 32.84 16.69
N ARG A 126 -6.21 33.06 16.83
CA ARG A 126 -5.22 31.98 17.00
C ARG A 126 -5.43 31.16 18.29
N ASP A 127 -5.94 31.77 19.37
CA ASP A 127 -6.26 31.08 20.63
C ASP A 127 -7.75 30.69 20.76
N SER A 128 -8.52 30.87 19.67
CA SER A 128 -9.94 30.55 19.61
C SER A 128 -10.23 29.05 19.86
N LEU A 129 -11.49 28.77 20.21
CA LEU A 129 -12.01 27.40 20.31
C LEU A 129 -11.81 26.60 19.01
N LEU A 130 -11.93 27.24 17.84
CA LEU A 130 -11.76 26.58 16.53
C LEU A 130 -10.34 26.03 16.35
N SER A 131 -9.33 26.81 16.77
CA SER A 131 -7.92 26.41 16.77
C SER A 131 -7.68 25.14 17.59
N ARG A 132 -8.32 25.07 18.76
CA ARG A 132 -8.23 23.96 19.70
C ARG A 132 -8.92 22.72 19.15
N VAL A 133 -10.14 22.86 18.65
CA VAL A 133 -10.90 21.77 18.02
C VAL A 133 -10.09 21.18 16.86
N TYR A 134 -9.51 22.03 16.01
CA TYR A 134 -8.64 21.57 14.94
C TYR A 134 -7.44 20.77 15.44
N LEU A 135 -6.69 21.30 16.42
CA LEU A 135 -5.52 20.64 16.98
C LEU A 135 -5.88 19.28 17.60
N THR A 136 -6.98 19.23 18.34
CA THR A 136 -7.53 18.00 18.91
C THR A 136 -7.92 17.00 17.83
N LEU A 137 -8.64 17.42 16.79
CA LEU A 137 -9.06 16.54 15.70
C LEU A 137 -7.86 15.93 14.96
N VAL A 138 -6.85 16.73 14.58
CA VAL A 138 -5.64 16.20 13.94
C VAL A 138 -4.92 15.22 14.85
N THR A 139 -4.74 15.59 16.13
CA THR A 139 -4.04 14.72 17.09
C THR A 139 -4.76 13.39 17.28
N ILE A 140 -6.09 13.38 17.38
CA ILE A 140 -6.89 12.15 17.50
C ILE A 140 -6.81 11.33 16.20
N THR A 141 -7.05 11.94 15.04
CA THR A 141 -7.02 11.23 13.75
C THR A 141 -5.69 10.51 13.52
N PHE A 142 -4.58 11.23 13.65
CA PHE A 142 -3.26 10.64 13.43
C PHE A 142 -2.82 9.72 14.57
N GLY A 143 -3.28 9.97 15.80
CA GLY A 143 -3.07 9.08 16.94
C GLY A 143 -3.74 7.73 16.73
N VAL A 144 -5.00 7.70 16.31
CA VAL A 144 -5.72 6.45 16.01
C VAL A 144 -5.03 5.69 14.88
N ILE A 145 -4.69 6.36 13.77
CA ILE A 145 -3.97 5.74 12.64
C ILE A 145 -2.67 5.08 13.15
N THR A 146 -1.87 5.79 13.93
CA THR A 146 -0.58 5.30 14.41
C THR A 146 -0.74 4.16 15.42
N ILE A 147 -1.61 4.30 16.41
CA ILE A 147 -1.83 3.29 17.47
C ILE A 147 -2.36 1.98 16.87
N VAL A 148 -3.21 2.04 15.85
CA VAL A 148 -3.78 0.85 15.20
C VAL A 148 -2.80 0.23 14.22
N TYR A 149 -2.20 1.01 13.33
CA TYR A 149 -1.40 0.44 12.24
C TYR A 149 0.05 0.16 12.59
N LEU A 150 0.66 0.87 13.55
CA LEU A 150 2.06 0.64 13.88
C LEU A 150 2.30 -0.79 14.44
N PRO A 151 1.50 -1.31 15.40
CA PRO A 151 1.66 -2.68 15.87
C PRO A 151 1.40 -3.71 14.77
N GLN A 152 0.41 -3.47 13.92
CA GLN A 152 0.09 -4.36 12.79
C GLN A 152 1.23 -4.37 11.75
N ALA A 153 1.78 -3.20 11.43
CA ALA A 153 2.92 -3.07 10.53
C ALA A 153 4.15 -3.80 11.07
N ALA A 154 4.43 -3.66 12.37
CA ALA A 154 5.52 -4.38 13.00
C ALA A 154 5.32 -5.90 12.92
N PHE A 155 4.13 -6.39 13.26
CA PHE A 155 3.79 -7.81 13.18
C PHE A 155 3.89 -8.35 11.74
N GLU A 156 3.31 -7.67 10.76
CA GLU A 156 3.34 -8.09 9.37
C GLU A 156 4.76 -8.05 8.78
N THR A 157 5.55 -7.04 9.14
CA THR A 157 6.95 -6.94 8.68
C THR A 157 7.80 -8.06 9.26
N LEU A 158 7.69 -8.31 10.57
CA LEU A 158 8.40 -9.42 11.21
C LEU A 158 7.94 -10.77 10.67
N SER A 159 6.64 -10.96 10.47
CA SER A 159 6.10 -12.19 9.87
C SER A 159 6.64 -12.39 8.46
N TYR A 160 6.73 -11.33 7.65
CA TYR A 160 7.27 -11.40 6.29
C TYR A 160 8.76 -11.75 6.27
N VAL A 161 9.55 -11.24 7.23
CA VAL A 161 11.00 -11.46 7.28
C VAL A 161 11.36 -12.80 7.94
N LEU A 162 10.61 -13.22 8.97
CA LEU A 162 10.94 -14.39 9.78
C LEU A 162 10.21 -15.66 9.36
N LEU A 163 9.04 -15.54 8.72
CA LEU A 163 8.23 -16.68 8.29
C LEU A 163 8.22 -16.77 6.77
N GLU A 164 8.09 -17.99 6.27
CA GLU A 164 7.82 -18.21 4.85
C GLU A 164 6.49 -17.52 4.49
N PRO A 165 6.46 -16.63 3.47
CA PRO A 165 5.26 -15.87 3.16
C PRO A 165 4.09 -16.81 2.84
N LEU A 166 3.15 -16.94 3.78
CA LEU A 166 1.89 -17.64 3.54
C LEU A 166 1.15 -16.94 2.40
N ASP A 167 0.60 -17.74 1.50
CA ASP A 167 0.03 -17.31 0.23
C ASP A 167 -0.91 -16.08 0.36
N GLN A 168 -0.55 -15.03 -0.39
CA GLN A 168 -1.43 -14.01 -0.98
C GLN A 168 -2.48 -13.30 -0.12
N GLY A 169 -2.04 -12.43 0.81
CA GLY A 169 -2.99 -11.40 1.26
C GLY A 169 -2.48 -10.31 2.19
N ARG A 170 -1.41 -10.54 2.94
CA ARG A 170 -0.90 -9.55 3.91
C ARG A 170 0.44 -9.01 3.46
N GLN A 171 0.46 -7.73 3.13
CA GLN A 171 1.66 -7.04 2.67
C GLN A 171 2.02 -5.95 3.65
N PRO A 172 3.17 -6.08 4.31
CA PRO A 172 3.56 -5.13 5.35
C PRO A 172 3.70 -3.71 4.81
N GLY A 173 4.05 -3.55 3.53
CA GLY A 173 4.36 -2.26 2.92
C GLY A 173 3.27 -1.20 3.10
N GLU A 174 1.98 -1.57 3.02
CA GLU A 174 0.86 -0.61 3.15
C GLU A 174 0.75 -0.04 4.57
N LYS A 175 0.68 -0.91 5.58
CA LYS A 175 0.54 -0.47 6.97
C LYS A 175 1.82 0.19 7.46
N LEU A 176 2.97 -0.31 7.02
CA LEU A 176 4.28 0.22 7.37
C LEU A 176 4.47 1.63 6.80
N SER A 177 4.20 1.84 5.51
CA SER A 177 4.34 3.15 4.88
C SER A 177 3.40 4.18 5.51
N LEU A 178 2.16 3.78 5.80
CA LEU A 178 1.18 4.67 6.43
C LEU A 178 1.62 5.04 7.85
N SER A 179 2.09 4.08 8.63
CA SER A 179 2.55 4.30 10.01
C SER A 179 3.78 5.21 10.06
N ILE A 180 4.77 4.98 9.18
CA ILE A 180 5.98 5.81 9.10
C ILE A 180 5.63 7.24 8.67
N THR A 181 4.66 7.42 7.78
CA THR A 181 4.21 8.75 7.35
C THR A 181 3.41 9.47 8.44
N ALA A 182 2.48 8.78 9.09
CA ALA A 182 1.57 9.35 10.07
C ALA A 182 2.23 9.69 11.40
N LEU A 183 3.18 8.86 11.86
CA LEU A 183 3.87 9.00 13.14
C LEU A 183 4.49 10.39 13.37
N PRO A 184 5.34 10.94 12.47
CA PRO A 184 5.94 12.26 12.70
C PRO A 184 4.89 13.38 12.74
N ILE A 185 3.83 13.27 11.94
CA ILE A 185 2.71 14.22 11.97
C ILE A 185 2.05 14.16 13.34
N TRP A 186 1.71 12.96 13.82
CA TRP A 186 1.10 12.78 15.13
C TRP A 186 1.96 13.37 16.26
N LEU A 187 3.26 13.07 16.29
CA LEU A 187 4.17 13.55 17.34
C LEU A 187 4.25 15.09 17.37
N VAL A 188 4.31 15.74 16.21
CA VAL A 188 4.33 17.22 16.11
C VAL A 188 3.04 17.83 16.63
N TYR A 189 1.88 17.26 16.31
CA TYR A 189 0.58 17.77 16.74
C TYR A 189 0.29 17.48 18.21
N LEU A 190 0.67 16.29 18.68
CA LEU A 190 0.60 15.92 20.10
C LEU A 190 1.44 16.86 20.96
N TRP A 191 2.67 17.15 20.53
CA TRP A 191 3.54 18.09 21.21
C TRP A 191 2.94 19.50 21.29
N GLN A 192 2.34 19.98 20.19
CA GLN A 192 1.61 21.26 20.18
C GLN A 192 0.41 21.24 21.13
N ALA A 193 -0.35 20.16 21.18
CA ALA A 193 -1.49 20.00 22.08
C ALA A 193 -1.06 20.06 23.55
N ILE A 194 -0.03 19.31 23.92
CA ILE A 194 0.54 19.32 25.29
C ILE A 194 1.05 20.72 25.66
N ARG A 195 1.76 21.37 24.73
CA ARG A 195 2.28 22.73 24.94
C ARG A 195 1.14 23.74 25.14
N ALA A 196 0.08 23.66 24.35
CA ALA A 196 -1.07 24.56 24.46
C ALA A 196 -1.79 24.42 25.82
N ILE A 197 -1.87 23.20 26.36
CA ILE A 197 -2.43 22.95 27.69
C ILE A 197 -1.52 23.54 28.78
N ARG A 198 -0.21 23.27 28.71
CA ARG A 198 0.77 23.73 29.73
C ARG A 198 0.84 25.26 29.82
N LEU A 199 0.80 25.95 28.68
CA LEU A 199 0.84 27.42 28.65
C LEU A 199 -0.37 28.05 29.36
N ARG A 200 -1.52 27.37 29.40
CA ARG A 200 -2.70 27.87 30.12
C ARG A 200 -2.61 27.66 31.63
N VAL A 201 -2.12 26.50 32.06
CA VAL A 201 -1.91 26.20 33.49
C VAL A 201 -0.94 27.19 34.14
N ASN A 202 0.07 27.65 33.41
CA ASN A 202 1.05 28.61 33.93
C ASN A 202 0.61 30.08 33.81
N GLY A 203 -0.50 30.36 33.13
CA GLY A 203 -1.02 31.72 32.90
C GLY A 203 -2.33 32.03 33.64
N SER A 204 -2.85 31.07 34.41
CA SER A 204 -3.99 31.18 35.33
C SER A 204 -3.51 31.21 36.77
#